data_AF-A0A2E9L241-F1
#
_entry.id   AF-A0A2E9L241-F1
#
_cell.length_a   1.000
_cell.length_b   1.000
_cell.length_c   1.000
_cell.angle_alpha   90.00
_cell.angle_beta   90.00
_cell.angle_gamma   90.00
#
_symmetry.space_group_name_H-M   'P 1'
#
loop_
_entity.id
_entity.type
_entity.pdbx_description
1 polymer ?
#
loop_
_entity_poly.entity_id
_entity_poly.type
_entity_poly.pdbx_seq_one_letter_code
_entity_poly.pdbx_strand_id
1 'polypeptide(L)'
;MIKDGREFLKLCRPQAYNFIFADAWPGKYSHLHFALSTLAVSGLYLIDDLLPQSNWPNHHQLKVDDLLSFFNQLDSFAISHLHWDSGCAVITKLKEDAFETELIAWEDYKFLFSEETF
;
A
#
# COMPACT_ATOMS: atom_id res chain seq x y z
N MET A 1 13.39 -11.00 18.10
CA MET A 1 13.98 -9.71 17.69
C MET A 1 12.96 -8.97 16.86
N ILE A 2 12.71 -7.69 17.16
CA ILE A 2 11.86 -6.82 16.34
C ILE A 2 12.69 -6.43 15.11
N LYS A 3 12.18 -6.69 13.91
CA LYS A 3 12.83 -6.33 12.63
C LYS A 3 12.19 -5.06 12.08
N ASP A 4 12.96 -4.30 11.30
CA ASP A 4 12.43 -3.21 10.49
C ASP A 4 11.38 -3.75 9.50
N GLY A 5 10.27 -3.03 9.33
CA GLY A 5 9.15 -3.47 8.47
C GLY A 5 9.55 -3.70 7.01
N ARG A 6 10.53 -2.94 6.49
CA ARG A 6 11.05 -3.08 5.13
C ARG A 6 11.72 -4.44 4.93
N GLU A 7 12.63 -4.76 5.85
CA GLU A 7 13.37 -6.03 5.84
C GLU A 7 12.45 -7.22 6.10
N PHE A 8 11.38 -7.02 6.89
CA PHE A 8 10.36 -8.04 7.08
C PHE A 8 9.59 -8.33 5.78
N LEU A 9 9.13 -7.29 5.08
CA LEU A 9 8.36 -7.43 3.84
C LEU A 9 9.14 -8.16 2.74
N LYS A 10 10.44 -7.86 2.56
CA LYS A 10 11.31 -8.52 1.57
C LYS A 10 11.47 -10.03 1.79
N LEU A 11 11.33 -10.49 3.04
CA LEU A 11 11.49 -11.90 3.42
C LEU A 11 10.18 -12.67 3.40
N CYS A 12 9.04 -11.99 3.25
CA CYS A 12 7.74 -12.63 3.25
C CYS A 12 7.51 -13.38 1.94
N ARG A 13 6.82 -14.53 2.03
CA ARG A 13 6.44 -15.29 0.85
C ARG A 13 5.22 -14.64 0.17
N PRO A 14 5.12 -14.70 -1.16
CA PRO A 14 3.91 -14.31 -1.86
C PRO A 14 2.70 -15.07 -1.33
N GLN A 15 1.53 -14.42 -1.30
CA GLN A 15 0.25 -14.99 -0.88
C GLN A 15 0.26 -15.64 0.53
N ALA A 16 1.09 -15.16 1.43
CA ALA A 16 1.22 -15.69 2.78
C ALA A 16 0.14 -15.19 3.75
N TYR A 17 -0.51 -14.06 3.47
CA TYR A 17 -1.43 -13.40 4.39
C TYR A 17 -2.79 -13.12 3.77
N ASN A 18 -3.86 -13.36 4.53
CA ASN A 18 -5.23 -12.99 4.15
C ASN A 18 -5.66 -11.63 4.69
N PHE A 19 -4.87 -11.03 5.58
CA PHE A 19 -5.15 -9.73 6.17
C PHE A 19 -3.84 -8.97 6.40
N ILE A 20 -3.81 -7.71 6.00
CA ILE A 20 -2.72 -6.77 6.25
C ILE A 20 -3.35 -5.46 6.74
N PHE A 21 -2.83 -4.94 7.85
CA PHE A 21 -3.13 -3.60 8.32
C PHE A 21 -1.88 -2.73 8.15
N ALA A 22 -1.97 -1.70 7.32
CA ALA A 22 -0.85 -0.83 6.97
C ALA A 22 -1.06 0.58 7.54
N ASP A 23 -0.61 0.74 8.78
CA ASP A 23 -0.50 1.99 9.52
C ASP A 23 0.99 2.34 9.73
N ALA A 24 1.71 2.41 8.62
CA ALA A 24 3.12 2.74 8.57
C ALA A 24 3.53 3.17 7.16
N TRP A 25 4.75 3.66 7.02
CA TRP A 25 5.35 3.95 5.71
C TRP A 25 5.63 2.67 4.89
N PRO A 26 6.42 1.71 5.39
CA PRO A 26 6.68 0.46 4.66
C PRO A 26 5.42 -0.37 4.48
N GLY A 27 5.19 -0.82 3.25
CA GLY A 27 4.00 -1.56 2.87
C GLY A 27 2.79 -0.70 2.55
N LYS A 28 2.89 0.65 2.61
CA LYS A 28 1.85 1.62 2.20
C LYS A 28 2.38 2.64 1.21
N TYR A 29 3.35 3.46 1.64
CA TYR A 29 3.95 4.53 0.82
C TYR A 29 5.37 4.22 0.34
N SER A 30 5.95 3.10 0.80
CA SER A 30 7.17 2.52 0.24
C SER A 30 7.06 0.99 0.32
N HIS A 31 7.83 0.25 -0.47
CA HIS A 31 7.78 -1.22 -0.47
C HIS A 31 6.37 -1.81 -0.70
N LEU A 32 5.45 -1.06 -1.33
CA LEU A 32 4.05 -1.46 -1.48
C LEU A 32 3.92 -2.78 -2.26
N HIS A 33 4.74 -2.97 -3.30
CA HIS A 33 4.78 -4.20 -4.09
C HIS A 33 5.06 -5.45 -3.23
N PHE A 34 5.94 -5.37 -2.23
CA PHE A 34 6.17 -6.50 -1.33
C PHE A 34 4.92 -6.79 -0.49
N ALA A 35 4.27 -5.77 0.08
CA ALA A 35 3.04 -5.97 0.84
C ALA A 35 1.93 -6.60 -0.03
N LEU A 36 1.70 -6.07 -1.24
CA LEU A 36 0.68 -6.57 -2.17
C LEU A 36 1.01 -7.97 -2.72
N SER A 37 2.29 -8.31 -2.89
CA SER A 37 2.72 -9.66 -3.27
C SER A 37 2.39 -10.68 -2.17
N THR A 38 2.58 -10.31 -0.91
CA THR A 38 2.31 -11.19 0.23
C THR A 38 0.82 -11.38 0.52
N LEU A 39 -0.03 -10.46 0.07
CA LEU A 39 -1.47 -10.57 0.18
C LEU A 39 -2.00 -11.66 -0.76
N ALA A 40 -2.71 -12.63 -0.20
CA ALA A 40 -3.42 -13.66 -0.94
C ALA A 40 -4.59 -13.07 -1.74
N VAL A 41 -4.99 -13.75 -2.82
CA VAL A 41 -6.24 -13.42 -3.51
C VAL A 41 -7.41 -13.56 -2.52
N SER A 42 -8.39 -12.65 -2.62
CA SER A 42 -9.48 -12.44 -1.66
C SER A 42 -9.05 -11.97 -0.26
N GLY A 43 -7.76 -11.68 -0.05
CA GLY A 43 -7.26 -11.09 1.18
C GLY A 43 -7.61 -9.61 1.29
N LEU A 44 -7.66 -9.12 2.53
CA LEU A 44 -7.94 -7.72 2.86
C LEU A 44 -6.67 -6.95 3.21
N TYR A 45 -6.53 -5.76 2.65
CA TYR A 45 -5.49 -4.79 2.95
C TYR A 45 -6.17 -3.50 3.43
N LEU A 46 -6.04 -3.23 4.72
CA LEU A 46 -6.63 -2.07 5.39
C LEU A 46 -5.56 -1.00 5.55
N ILE A 47 -5.83 0.18 5.00
CA ILE A 47 -4.97 1.37 5.13
C ILE A 47 -5.69 2.43 5.96
N ASP A 48 -4.95 3.06 6.87
CA ASP A 48 -5.43 4.13 7.75
C ASP A 48 -4.90 5.51 7.30
N ASP A 49 -5.19 6.59 8.02
CA ASP A 49 -4.62 7.93 7.81
C ASP A 49 -4.73 8.45 6.36
N LEU A 50 -5.96 8.57 5.86
CA LEU A 50 -6.26 9.00 4.48
C LEU A 50 -6.93 10.37 4.36
N LEU A 51 -7.40 10.97 5.45
CA LEU A 51 -7.98 12.30 5.48
C LEU A 51 -6.98 13.33 6.02
N PRO A 52 -6.97 14.57 5.48
CA PRO A 52 -6.04 15.60 5.89
C PRO A 52 -5.99 15.80 7.41
N GLN A 53 -4.79 15.71 7.99
CA GLN A 53 -4.56 16.02 9.40
C GLN A 53 -3.69 17.27 9.56
N SER A 54 -3.98 18.08 10.59
CA SER A 54 -3.26 19.35 10.83
C SER A 54 -1.80 19.18 11.21
N ASN A 55 -1.40 17.99 11.67
CA ASN A 55 -0.03 17.65 12.08
C ASN A 55 0.81 17.04 10.94
N TRP A 56 0.24 16.85 9.75
CA TRP A 56 0.96 16.23 8.64
C TRP A 56 2.05 17.14 8.09
N PRO A 57 3.19 16.57 7.67
CA PRO A 57 4.22 17.33 6.97
C PRO A 57 3.72 17.78 5.58
N ASN A 58 4.34 18.83 5.05
CA ASN A 58 4.06 19.31 3.70
C ASN A 58 4.13 18.16 2.69
N HIS A 59 3.19 18.14 1.73
CA HIS A 59 3.08 17.14 0.66
C HIS A 59 2.64 15.72 1.10
N HIS A 60 2.27 15.49 2.37
CA HIS A 60 1.72 14.18 2.78
C HIS A 60 0.43 13.85 2.03
N GLN A 61 -0.45 14.83 1.83
CA GLN A 61 -1.69 14.65 1.09
C GLN A 61 -1.46 14.16 -0.34
N LEU A 62 -0.41 14.67 -1.03
CA LEU A 62 -0.10 14.22 -2.39
C LEU A 62 0.23 12.72 -2.42
N LYS A 63 0.95 12.21 -1.42
CA LYS A 63 1.26 10.77 -1.31
C LYS A 63 0.00 9.92 -1.06
N VAL A 64 -0.96 10.45 -0.29
CA VAL A 64 -2.28 9.82 -0.12
C VAL A 64 -3.01 9.78 -1.45
N ASP A 65 -3.10 10.91 -2.14
CA ASP A 65 -3.80 11.03 -3.42
C ASP A 65 -3.21 10.08 -4.48
N ASP A 66 -1.88 10.01 -4.57
CA ASP A 66 -1.18 9.10 -5.48
C ASP A 66 -1.41 7.62 -5.12
N LEU A 67 -1.39 7.26 -3.84
CA LEU A 67 -1.70 5.90 -3.38
C LEU A 67 -3.13 5.48 -3.78
N LEU A 68 -4.10 6.37 -3.56
CA LEU A 68 -5.50 6.08 -3.90
C LEU A 68 -5.71 6.04 -5.42
N SER A 69 -5.06 6.94 -6.16
CA SER A 69 -5.06 6.93 -7.63
C SER A 69 -4.48 5.63 -8.19
N PHE A 70 -3.38 5.15 -7.60
CA PHE A 70 -2.77 3.87 -7.94
C PHE A 70 -3.76 2.71 -7.80
N PHE A 71 -4.42 2.55 -6.64
CA PHE A 71 -5.39 1.47 -6.45
C PHE A 71 -6.61 1.59 -7.38
N ASN A 72 -7.05 2.81 -7.70
CA ASN A 72 -8.19 3.02 -8.60
C ASN A 72 -7.88 2.68 -10.07
N GLN A 73 -6.60 2.60 -10.46
CA GLN A 73 -6.19 2.24 -11.82
C GLN A 73 -5.99 0.74 -12.01
N LEU A 74 -5.93 -0.04 -10.93
CA LEU A 74 -5.71 -1.48 -10.99
C LEU A 74 -7.05 -2.24 -11.01
N ASP A 75 -7.26 -3.06 -12.02
CA ASP A 75 -8.43 -3.93 -12.12
C ASP A 75 -8.35 -5.18 -11.23
N SER A 76 -7.23 -5.33 -10.53
CA SER A 76 -6.92 -6.43 -9.64
C SER A 76 -7.22 -6.17 -8.18
N PHE A 77 -7.62 -4.94 -7.85
CA PHE A 77 -8.07 -4.55 -6.54
C PHE A 77 -9.44 -3.91 -6.61
N ALA A 78 -10.25 -4.13 -5.58
CA ALA A 78 -11.40 -3.30 -5.30
C ALA A 78 -11.14 -2.55 -3.99
N ILE A 79 -11.45 -1.25 -4.00
CA ILE A 79 -11.25 -0.36 -2.85
C ILE A 79 -12.60 0.19 -2.37
N SER A 80 -12.77 0.21 -1.05
CA SER A 80 -13.90 0.88 -0.38
C SER A 80 -13.36 1.90 0.61
N HIS A 81 -13.67 3.17 0.39
CA HIS A 81 -13.27 4.27 1.26
C HIS A 81 -14.26 4.41 2.42
N LEU A 82 -13.73 4.59 3.62
CA LEU A 82 -14.49 4.77 4.84
C LEU A 82 -14.13 6.12 5.45
N HIS A 83 -15.12 7.00 5.54
CA HIS A 83 -14.99 8.27 6.27
C HIS A 83 -15.14 8.02 7.77
N TRP A 84 -14.19 7.29 8.33
CA TRP A 84 -14.12 6.93 9.74
C TRP A 84 -12.76 7.37 10.30
N ASP A 85 -12.79 8.08 11.43
CA ASP A 85 -11.62 8.63 12.13
C ASP A 85 -10.70 9.49 11.23
N SER A 86 -9.40 9.19 11.14
CA SER A 86 -8.46 9.86 10.24
C SER A 86 -8.61 9.41 8.78
N GLY A 87 -9.63 8.62 8.46
CA GLY A 87 -9.94 8.10 7.14
C GLY A 87 -9.22 6.80 6.86
N CYS A 88 -9.96 5.76 6.50
CA CYS A 88 -9.39 4.47 6.17
C CYS A 88 -10.00 3.90 4.88
N ALA A 89 -9.33 2.91 4.28
CA ALA A 89 -9.89 2.18 3.15
C ALA A 89 -9.64 0.68 3.29
N VAL A 90 -10.66 -0.10 2.96
CA VAL A 90 -10.57 -1.56 2.85
C VAL A 90 -10.34 -1.90 1.39
N ILE A 91 -9.25 -2.62 1.11
CA ILE A 91 -8.88 -3.03 -0.23
C ILE A 91 -8.89 -4.55 -0.27
N THR A 92 -9.50 -5.14 -1.30
CA THR A 92 -9.48 -6.59 -1.53
C THR A 92 -8.76 -6.91 -2.81
N LYS A 93 -7.92 -7.94 -2.78
CA LYS A 93 -7.23 -8.46 -3.97
C LYS A 93 -8.14 -9.40 -4.75
N LEU A 94 -8.45 -9.09 -5.99
CA LEU A 94 -9.40 -9.83 -6.83
C LEU A 94 -8.72 -10.95 -7.63
N LYS A 95 -7.46 -10.74 -8.03
CA LYS A 95 -6.65 -11.69 -8.80
C LYS A 95 -5.16 -11.50 -8.49
N GLU A 96 -4.35 -12.46 -8.91
CA GLU A 96 -2.90 -12.28 -8.90
C GLU A 96 -2.49 -11.31 -10.01
N ASP A 97 -1.51 -10.47 -9.73
CA ASP A 97 -0.90 -9.62 -10.75
C ASP A 97 0.57 -9.96 -10.93
N ALA A 98 1.06 -9.73 -12.13
CA ALA A 98 2.49 -9.71 -12.43
C ALA A 98 3.08 -8.36 -11.97
N PHE A 99 3.16 -8.14 -10.65
CA PHE A 99 3.48 -6.84 -10.03
C PHE A 99 4.87 -6.27 -10.32
N GLU A 100 5.82 -7.05 -10.84
CA GLU A 100 7.23 -6.65 -10.80
C GLU A 100 7.70 -5.81 -11.99
N THR A 101 7.07 -5.87 -13.16
CA THR A 101 7.67 -5.26 -14.36
C THR A 101 6.91 -4.05 -14.91
N GLU A 102 5.58 -4.05 -14.85
CA GLU A 102 4.77 -3.01 -15.52
C GLU A 102 4.52 -1.77 -14.66
N LEU A 103 4.44 -1.90 -13.33
CA LEU A 103 4.10 -0.79 -12.42
C LEU A 103 5.32 0.01 -11.95
N ILE A 104 6.52 -0.60 -11.89
CA ILE A 104 7.77 0.13 -11.65
C ILE A 104 8.05 1.15 -12.78
N ALA A 105 7.49 0.93 -13.96
CA ALA A 105 7.61 1.83 -15.10
C ALA A 105 6.72 3.09 -14.97
N TRP A 106 5.78 3.15 -14.01
CA TRP A 106 4.92 4.30 -13.82
C TRP A 106 5.66 5.34 -12.98
N GLU A 107 6.29 6.30 -13.65
CA GLU A 107 7.13 7.34 -13.05
C GLU A 107 6.45 8.04 -11.85
N ASP A 108 5.16 8.35 -12.00
CA ASP A 108 4.37 9.07 -11.00
C ASP A 108 4.21 8.28 -9.68
N TYR A 109 4.31 6.96 -9.71
CA TYR A 109 4.12 6.09 -8.54
C TYR A 109 5.41 5.43 -8.05
N LYS A 110 6.57 5.77 -8.61
CA LYS A 110 7.85 5.16 -8.23
C LYS A 110 8.13 5.20 -6.73
N PHE A 111 7.68 6.25 -6.04
CA PHE A 111 7.87 6.38 -4.60
C PHE A 111 7.17 5.26 -3.81
N LEU A 112 6.02 4.75 -4.26
CA LEU A 112 5.32 3.62 -3.62
C LEU A 112 6.17 2.34 -3.61
N PHE A 113 7.13 2.26 -4.53
CA PHE A 113 8.04 1.14 -4.69
C PHE A 113 9.45 1.46 -4.21
N SER A 114 9.69 2.64 -3.63
CA SER A 114 11.04 3.03 -3.21
C SER A 114 11.55 2.18 -2.05
N GLU A 115 12.86 1.99 -2.06
CA GLU A 115 13.63 1.46 -0.94
C GLU A 115 14.02 2.56 0.06
N GLU A 116 13.91 3.83 -0.37
CA GLU A 116 14.24 5.01 0.43
C GLU A 116 13.07 5.45 1.34
N THR A 117 13.42 6.06 2.48
CA THR A 117 12.48 6.73 3.39
C THR A 117 12.45 8.22 3.11
N PHE A 118 11.24 8.76 2.96
CA PHE A 118 10.99 10.19 2.78
C PHE A 118 10.59 10.87 4.10
#